data_AF-A0A538HNV3-F1
#
_entry.id   AF-A0A538HNV3-F1
#
_cell.length_a   1.000
_cell.length_b   1.000
_cell.length_c   1.000
_cell.angle_alpha   90.00
_cell.angle_beta   90.00
_cell.angle_gamma   90.00
#
_symmetry.space_group_name_H-M   'P 1'
#
loop_
_entity.id
_entity.type
_entity.pdbx_description
1 polymer ?
#
loop_
_entity_poly.entity_id
_entity_poly.type
_entity_poly.pdbx_seq_one_letter_code
_entity_poly.pdbx_strand_id
1 'polypeptide(L)'
;MTNQRRDRLAIAIAAACLAMSLAALFIGRVDTGIRLTREGDRVVVAAVDQFSLGARDGVQPGMVVVNLNNVALLDLPQYVPNGPAPTDADGNPTGASPPMIVRPTVPTAVPIDPQLLDALIARPIVALDTIQPWDLTRGSPDSGWATSGFQYYNYELASASLPLAGGIVILFAALWWVGSGRAGEAVKSLAAPLAVAVAAPFLLRPLDASWWPAAVAIAGIAAALAMVPLADALLERIDDAYDRRLIGFGVLACVLGAMVASVALVVTQPFATPGTARWALISAIPLLPGLAAAGPLNVSRLQGGSATTGKLMQSAEFAIAGATPMFAVGTDQTQPYFFPLSLWLVAIFVAGRFTIRPLARLATRAQLQRDLVVAATEAERARVAADIHDDALQELTLLVRRLDSAGDTEGADIARTVSDRLRAICGDLRLPILDDLGVGPALDWLVLRIERLAGGEVRLERTDGTRPPPNVELAIFRVAQEALANAVKHGRPPIVVRYRATEHGASLSVDDAGPGIEPDAAPTAEREGRFGLLNMEQRAQGIGAILDVRRWPSGGTHVALEWRPR
;
A
#
# COMPACT_ATOMS: atom_id res chain seq x y z
N MET A 1 -2.39 9.12 15.77
CA MET A 1 -3.16 8.56 16.91
C MET A 1 -2.57 7.21 17.30
N THR A 2 -2.72 6.69 18.53
CA THR A 2 -2.27 5.30 18.79
C THR A 2 -3.09 4.31 17.94
N ASN A 3 -2.50 3.20 17.48
CA ASN A 3 -3.20 2.20 16.65
C ASN A 3 -4.52 1.73 17.29
N GLN A 4 -4.51 1.47 18.60
CA GLN A 4 -5.73 1.09 19.32
C GLN A 4 -6.83 2.16 19.28
N ARG A 5 -6.47 3.46 19.31
CA ARG A 5 -7.44 4.55 19.17
C ARG A 5 -7.99 4.62 17.75
N ARG A 6 -7.16 4.39 16.73
CA ARG A 6 -7.60 4.36 15.32
C ARG A 6 -8.57 3.22 15.06
N ASP A 7 -8.26 2.02 15.54
CA ASP A 7 -9.11 0.85 15.36
C ASP A 7 -10.48 1.08 16.01
N ARG A 8 -10.50 1.62 17.23
CA ARG A 8 -11.75 1.99 17.92
C ARG A 8 -12.54 3.05 17.14
N LEU A 9 -11.87 4.07 16.61
CA LEU A 9 -12.50 5.11 15.81
C LEU A 9 -13.10 4.53 14.52
N ALA A 10 -12.33 3.71 13.80
CA ALA A 10 -12.79 3.06 12.57
C ALA A 10 -14.01 2.17 12.84
N ILE A 11 -13.96 1.33 13.87
CA ILE A 11 -15.08 0.45 14.25
C ILE A 11 -16.31 1.28 14.66
N ALA A 12 -16.13 2.37 15.42
CA ALA A 12 -17.23 3.25 15.78
C ALA A 12 -17.88 3.91 14.55
N ILE A 13 -17.07 4.34 13.58
CA ILE A 13 -17.58 4.87 12.31
C ILE A 13 -18.35 3.80 11.54
N ALA A 14 -17.83 2.58 11.45
CA ALA A 14 -18.53 1.48 10.77
C ALA A 14 -19.87 1.14 11.43
N ALA A 15 -19.92 1.10 12.77
CA ALA A 15 -21.15 0.89 13.51
C ALA A 15 -22.17 2.01 13.27
N ALA A 16 -21.71 3.27 13.25
CA ALA A 16 -22.57 4.41 12.92
C ALA A 16 -23.10 4.31 11.47
N CYS A 17 -22.24 4.00 10.50
CA CYS A 17 -22.64 3.80 9.10
C CYS A 17 -23.73 2.72 8.98
N LEU A 18 -23.54 1.59 9.64
CA LEU A 18 -24.49 0.48 9.63
C LEU A 18 -25.82 0.86 10.31
N ALA A 19 -25.78 1.52 11.46
CA ALA A 19 -26.97 1.97 12.17
C ALA A 19 -27.79 2.98 11.34
N MET A 20 -27.12 3.97 10.74
CA MET A 20 -27.78 4.95 9.85
C MET A 20 -28.40 4.27 8.63
N SER A 21 -27.72 3.27 8.06
CA SER A 21 -28.18 2.60 6.84
C SER A 21 -29.35 1.66 7.10
N LEU A 22 -29.34 0.96 8.23
CA LEU A 22 -30.50 0.21 8.70
C LEU A 22 -31.68 1.15 8.96
N ALA A 23 -31.48 2.29 9.61
CA ALA A 23 -32.54 3.28 9.83
C ALA A 23 -33.11 3.81 8.50
N ALA A 24 -32.26 4.08 7.51
CA ALA A 24 -32.68 4.53 6.18
C ALA A 24 -33.57 3.52 5.45
N LEU A 25 -33.27 2.21 5.57
CA LEU A 25 -34.12 1.14 5.01
C LEU A 25 -35.53 1.14 5.63
N PHE A 26 -35.68 1.48 6.91
CA PHE A 26 -36.99 1.54 7.57
C PHE A 26 -37.76 2.83 7.26
N ILE A 27 -37.08 3.98 7.24
CA ILE A 27 -37.72 5.29 7.01
C ILE A 27 -38.19 5.43 5.55
N GLY A 28 -37.45 4.86 4.59
CA GLY A 28 -37.80 4.92 3.16
C GLY A 28 -39.06 4.15 2.74
N ARG A 29 -39.72 3.42 3.66
CA ARG A 29 -40.90 2.58 3.36
C ARG A 29 -42.24 3.30 3.40
N VAL A 30 -42.29 4.54 3.89
CA VAL A 30 -43.58 5.09 4.39
C VAL A 30 -44.20 6.14 3.47
N ASP A 31 -43.45 6.79 2.58
CA ASP A 31 -44.00 7.87 1.75
C ASP A 31 -43.34 7.95 0.37
N THR A 32 -44.13 7.76 -0.69
CA THR A 32 -43.70 7.96 -2.08
C THR A 32 -43.77 9.42 -2.51
N GLY A 33 -44.33 10.29 -1.66
CA GLY A 33 -44.67 11.68 -1.93
C GLY A 33 -45.76 11.86 -2.98
N ILE A 34 -46.45 10.78 -3.36
CA ILE A 34 -47.55 10.80 -4.33
C ILE A 34 -48.86 10.77 -3.56
N ARG A 35 -49.71 11.77 -3.82
CA ARG A 35 -51.08 11.81 -3.31
C ARG A 35 -52.02 11.53 -4.45
N LEU A 36 -52.89 10.54 -4.27
CA LEU A 36 -53.90 10.16 -5.26
C LEU A 36 -55.25 10.74 -4.84
N THR A 37 -56.04 11.13 -5.83
CA THR A 37 -57.44 11.51 -5.65
C THR A 37 -58.30 10.80 -6.69
N ARG A 38 -59.60 10.71 -6.39
CA ARG A 38 -60.59 10.13 -7.29
C ARG A 38 -61.30 11.23 -8.06
N GLU A 39 -61.35 11.09 -9.38
CA GLU A 39 -62.12 11.94 -10.28
C GLU A 39 -63.10 11.06 -11.07
N GLY A 40 -64.35 10.98 -10.58
CA GLY A 40 -65.36 10.10 -11.16
C GLY A 40 -64.99 8.62 -11.03
N ASP A 41 -64.79 7.95 -12.16
CA ASP A 41 -64.40 6.53 -12.25
C ASP A 41 -62.89 6.33 -12.47
N ARG A 42 -62.10 7.40 -12.28
CA ARG A 42 -60.65 7.39 -12.50
C ARG A 42 -59.89 7.80 -11.25
N VAL A 43 -58.66 7.33 -11.17
CA VAL A 43 -57.70 7.75 -10.14
C VAL A 43 -56.65 8.64 -10.80
N VAL A 44 -56.43 9.80 -10.21
CA VAL A 44 -55.54 10.85 -10.74
C VAL A 44 -54.52 11.21 -9.65
N VAL A 45 -53.32 11.56 -10.08
CA VAL A 45 -52.27 12.09 -9.21
C VAL A 45 -52.65 13.51 -8.81
N ALA A 46 -53.04 13.70 -7.56
CA ALA A 46 -53.47 14.99 -7.01
C ALA A 46 -52.28 15.92 -6.73
N ALA A 47 -51.22 15.36 -6.15
CA ALA A 47 -50.00 16.08 -5.83
C ALA A 47 -48.81 15.13 -5.84
N VAL A 48 -47.64 15.68 -6.16
CA VAL A 48 -46.36 15.00 -6.05
C VAL A 48 -45.43 15.93 -5.30
N ASP A 49 -44.90 15.47 -4.17
CA ASP A 49 -43.94 16.24 -3.40
C ASP A 49 -42.66 16.40 -4.22
N GLN A 50 -42.13 17.63 -4.28
CA GLN A 50 -41.02 18.00 -5.16
C GLN A 50 -39.76 17.15 -4.93
N PHE A 51 -39.52 16.67 -3.70
CA PHE A 51 -38.37 15.85 -3.33
C PHE A 51 -38.77 14.41 -3.00
N SER A 52 -39.58 13.78 -3.85
CA SER A 52 -40.10 12.43 -3.63
C SER A 52 -39.72 11.44 -4.73
N LEU A 53 -39.93 10.14 -4.46
CA LEU A 53 -39.74 9.07 -5.45
C LEU A 53 -40.64 9.27 -6.67
N GLY A 54 -41.88 9.73 -6.47
CA GLY A 54 -42.79 10.06 -7.56
C GLY A 54 -42.24 11.13 -8.49
N ALA A 55 -41.69 12.21 -7.94
CA ALA A 55 -41.11 13.28 -8.74
C ALA A 55 -39.88 12.81 -9.55
N ARG A 56 -39.03 11.96 -8.95
CA ARG A 56 -37.85 11.41 -9.62
C ARG A 56 -38.21 10.53 -10.82
N ASP A 57 -39.23 9.69 -10.67
CA ASP A 57 -39.65 8.74 -11.71
C ASP A 57 -40.62 9.38 -12.72
N GLY A 58 -40.74 10.71 -12.70
CA GLY A 58 -41.43 11.51 -13.70
C GLY A 58 -42.94 11.62 -13.50
N VAL A 59 -43.46 11.17 -12.35
CA VAL A 59 -44.88 11.32 -12.00
C VAL A 59 -45.17 12.81 -11.76
N GLN A 60 -46.22 13.32 -12.38
CA GLN A 60 -46.63 14.72 -12.29
C GLN A 60 -48.07 14.84 -11.80
N PRO A 61 -48.42 15.93 -11.09
CA PRO A 61 -49.82 16.24 -10.79
C PRO A 61 -50.66 16.27 -12.07
N GLY A 62 -51.85 15.69 -12.00
CA GLY A 62 -52.78 15.56 -13.12
C GLY A 62 -52.62 14.29 -13.96
N MET A 63 -51.55 13.52 -13.81
CA MET A 63 -51.42 12.23 -14.52
C MET A 63 -52.47 11.21 -14.07
N VAL A 64 -52.89 10.35 -14.99
CA VAL A 64 -53.94 9.35 -14.76
C VAL A 64 -53.31 8.00 -14.43
N VAL A 65 -53.78 7.36 -13.36
CA VAL A 65 -53.25 6.08 -12.89
C VAL A 65 -53.86 4.92 -13.67
N VAL A 66 -53.02 4.15 -14.34
CA VAL A 66 -53.40 2.95 -15.11
C VAL A 66 -53.26 1.69 -14.28
N ASN A 67 -52.23 1.61 -13.44
CA ASN A 67 -52.00 0.49 -12.53
C ASN A 67 -51.64 1.04 -11.14
N LEU A 68 -52.26 0.49 -10.11
CA LEU A 68 -51.93 0.79 -8.72
C LEU A 68 -51.73 -0.51 -7.96
N ASN A 69 -50.55 -0.70 -7.38
CA ASN A 69 -50.21 -1.88 -6.57
C ASN A 69 -50.49 -3.22 -7.27
N ASN A 70 -50.18 -3.29 -8.57
CA ASN A 70 -50.43 -4.42 -9.46
C ASN A 70 -51.92 -4.68 -9.77
N VAL A 71 -52.78 -3.70 -9.51
CA VAL A 71 -54.19 -3.72 -9.90
C VAL A 71 -54.39 -2.75 -11.07
N ALA A 72 -54.81 -3.27 -12.22
CA ALA A 72 -55.12 -2.45 -13.39
C ALA A 72 -56.43 -1.67 -13.15
N LEU A 73 -56.36 -0.34 -13.26
CA LEU A 73 -57.49 0.58 -13.13
C LEU A 73 -58.02 1.02 -14.50
N LEU A 74 -57.17 1.01 -15.53
CA LEU A 74 -57.52 1.30 -16.92
C LEU A 74 -57.02 0.18 -17.83
N ASP A 75 -57.88 -0.25 -18.75
CA ASP A 75 -57.51 -1.12 -19.87
C ASP A 75 -57.09 -0.24 -21.05
N LEU A 76 -55.82 -0.38 -21.46
CA LEU A 76 -55.25 0.38 -22.56
C LEU A 76 -55.45 -0.37 -23.89
N PRO A 77 -55.66 0.36 -25.00
CA PRO A 77 -55.67 -0.21 -26.34
C PRO A 77 -54.48 -1.14 -26.59
N GLN A 78 -54.77 -2.41 -26.87
CA GLN A 78 -53.79 -3.46 -27.17
C GLN A 78 -54.21 -4.24 -28.41
N TYR A 79 -53.22 -4.76 -29.15
CA TYR A 79 -53.46 -5.67 -30.27
C TYR A 79 -53.87 -7.04 -29.74
N VAL A 80 -55.10 -7.46 -30.03
CA VAL A 80 -55.65 -8.76 -29.68
C VAL A 80 -56.04 -9.52 -30.95
N PRO A 81 -55.86 -10.86 -30.98
CA PRO A 81 -56.36 -11.70 -32.05
C PRO A 81 -57.86 -11.50 -32.32
N ASN A 82 -58.22 -11.22 -33.57
CA ASN A 82 -59.61 -11.16 -34.02
C ASN A 82 -60.12 -12.56 -34.37
N GLY A 83 -60.35 -13.37 -33.34
CA GLY A 83 -60.86 -14.73 -33.47
C GLY A 83 -59.76 -15.81 -33.47
N PRO A 84 -60.16 -17.08 -33.65
CA PRO A 84 -59.24 -18.22 -33.62
C PRO A 84 -58.28 -18.19 -34.82
N ALA A 85 -57.15 -18.89 -34.69
CA ALA A 85 -56.19 -19.03 -35.79
C ALA A 85 -56.88 -19.62 -37.03
N PRO A 86 -56.55 -19.16 -38.26
CA PRO A 86 -57.18 -19.64 -39.47
C PRO A 86 -56.89 -21.13 -39.69
N THR A 87 -57.92 -21.89 -39.98
CA THR A 87 -57.83 -23.31 -40.34
C THR A 87 -58.06 -23.49 -41.84
N ASP A 88 -57.46 -24.54 -42.42
CA ASP A 88 -57.76 -24.95 -43.79
C ASP A 88 -59.17 -25.56 -43.89
N ALA A 89 -59.56 -25.97 -45.11
CA ALA A 89 -60.88 -26.56 -45.37
C ALA A 89 -61.14 -27.86 -44.58
N ASP A 90 -60.08 -28.52 -44.12
CA ASP A 90 -60.12 -29.77 -43.36
C ASP A 90 -60.03 -29.53 -41.84
N GLY A 91 -59.94 -28.27 -41.40
CA GLY A 91 -59.87 -27.88 -40.00
C GLY A 91 -58.46 -27.89 -39.39
N ASN A 92 -57.41 -28.08 -40.19
CA ASN A 92 -56.03 -28.04 -39.69
C ASN A 92 -55.53 -26.59 -39.57
N PRO A 93 -54.72 -26.27 -38.55
CA PRO A 93 -54.16 -24.93 -38.39
C PRO A 93 -53.21 -24.60 -39.55
N THR A 94 -53.46 -23.48 -40.23
CA THR A 94 -52.68 -23.02 -41.40
C THR A 94 -51.32 -22.43 -41.05
N GLY A 95 -51.02 -22.24 -39.76
CA GLY A 95 -49.84 -21.52 -39.28
C GLY A 95 -49.88 -20.00 -39.47
N ALA A 96 -50.92 -19.47 -40.11
CA ALA A 96 -51.13 -18.03 -40.21
C ALA A 96 -51.63 -17.46 -38.86
N SER A 97 -51.14 -16.29 -38.47
CA SER A 97 -51.69 -15.58 -37.32
C SER A 97 -53.07 -15.01 -37.65
N PRO A 98 -54.04 -15.06 -36.73
CA PRO A 98 -55.32 -14.37 -36.90
C PRO A 98 -55.08 -12.86 -37.05
N PRO A 99 -55.95 -12.15 -37.81
CA PRO A 99 -55.83 -10.70 -37.97
C PRO A 99 -55.91 -10.02 -36.60
N MET A 100 -54.99 -9.10 -36.32
CA MET A 100 -54.98 -8.39 -35.04
C MET A 100 -55.93 -7.20 -35.09
N ILE A 101 -56.73 -7.00 -34.04
CA ILE A 101 -57.57 -5.81 -33.83
C ILE A 101 -57.18 -5.12 -32.54
N VAL A 102 -57.43 -3.82 -32.45
CA VAL A 102 -57.19 -3.05 -31.23
C VAL A 102 -58.42 -3.13 -30.34
N ARG A 103 -58.28 -3.61 -29.09
CA ARG A 103 -59.32 -3.54 -28.06
C ARG A 103 -58.72 -3.20 -26.69
N PRO A 104 -59.34 -2.29 -25.91
CA PRO A 104 -60.39 -1.35 -26.33
C PRO A 104 -59.85 -0.32 -27.35
N THR A 105 -60.72 0.35 -28.12
CA THR A 105 -60.29 1.40 -29.08
C THR A 105 -59.88 2.71 -28.42
N VAL A 106 -60.27 2.91 -27.16
CA VAL A 106 -59.92 4.06 -26.31
C VAL A 106 -59.70 3.53 -24.89
N PRO A 107 -58.79 4.11 -24.07
CA PRO A 107 -58.63 3.71 -22.68
C PRO A 107 -59.96 3.65 -21.93
N THR A 108 -60.28 2.48 -21.39
CA THR A 108 -61.55 2.21 -20.71
C THR A 108 -61.30 1.87 -19.24
N ALA A 109 -62.12 2.40 -18.33
CA ALA A 109 -62.00 2.09 -16.92
C ALA A 109 -62.34 0.61 -16.66
N VAL A 110 -61.54 -0.05 -15.83
CA VAL A 110 -61.84 -1.40 -15.36
C VAL A 110 -62.93 -1.29 -14.28
N PRO A 111 -64.05 -2.02 -14.39
CA PRO A 111 -65.11 -1.94 -13.38
C PRO A 111 -64.62 -2.53 -12.06
N ILE A 112 -64.39 -1.66 -11.07
CA ILE A 112 -63.93 -2.00 -9.72
C ILE A 112 -64.95 -1.47 -8.71
N ASP A 113 -65.22 -2.25 -7.66
CA ASP A 113 -66.09 -1.82 -6.56
C ASP A 113 -65.57 -0.51 -5.92
N PRO A 114 -66.39 0.55 -5.78
CA PRO A 114 -65.97 1.82 -5.20
C PRO A 114 -65.29 1.70 -3.82
N GLN A 115 -65.76 0.81 -2.95
CA GLN A 115 -65.16 0.63 -1.61
C GLN A 115 -63.77 -0.01 -1.71
N LEU A 116 -63.60 -0.96 -2.63
CA LEU A 116 -62.30 -1.56 -2.91
C LEU A 116 -61.33 -0.55 -3.51
N LEU A 117 -61.80 0.32 -4.40
CA LEU A 117 -60.99 1.38 -5.00
C LEU A 117 -60.50 2.39 -3.95
N ASP A 118 -61.38 2.84 -3.06
CA ASP A 118 -61.01 3.75 -1.97
C ASP A 118 -60.02 3.08 -1.00
N ALA A 119 -60.19 1.78 -0.73
CA ALA A 119 -59.25 0.99 0.05
C ALA A 119 -57.88 0.81 -0.64
N LEU A 120 -57.84 0.76 -1.98
CA LEU A 120 -56.59 0.72 -2.75
C LEU A 120 -55.84 2.06 -2.71
N ILE A 121 -56.57 3.17 -2.84
CA ILE A 121 -56.02 4.53 -2.75
C ILE A 121 -55.43 4.82 -1.36
N ALA A 122 -56.06 4.29 -0.30
CA ALA A 122 -55.61 4.48 1.08
C ALA A 122 -54.38 3.63 1.47
N ARG A 123 -53.99 2.65 0.65
CA ARG A 123 -52.82 1.81 0.91
C ARG A 123 -51.52 2.51 0.48
N PRO A 124 -50.37 2.19 1.10
CA PRO A 124 -49.08 2.62 0.62
C PRO A 124 -48.89 2.25 -0.86
N ILE A 125 -48.35 3.18 -1.62
CA ILE A 125 -48.08 3.00 -3.05
C ILE A 125 -46.78 2.21 -3.18
N VAL A 126 -46.88 0.98 -3.65
CA VAL A 126 -45.77 0.04 -3.87
C VAL A 126 -45.43 -0.06 -5.35
N ALA A 127 -46.45 0.03 -6.20
CA ALA A 127 -46.29 0.12 -7.65
C ALA A 127 -47.32 1.10 -8.21
N LEU A 128 -46.92 1.90 -9.19
CA LEU A 128 -47.80 2.88 -9.83
C LEU A 128 -47.38 3.03 -11.29
N ASP A 129 -48.30 2.86 -12.23
CA ASP A 129 -48.10 3.24 -13.62
C ASP A 129 -49.08 4.35 -13.99
N THR A 130 -48.58 5.44 -14.56
CA THR A 130 -49.37 6.60 -14.95
C THR A 130 -49.17 6.98 -16.40
N ILE A 131 -50.20 7.56 -17.00
CA ILE A 131 -50.17 8.15 -18.35
C ILE A 131 -50.56 9.61 -18.28
N GLN A 132 -50.24 10.35 -19.34
CA GLN A 132 -50.64 11.75 -19.43
C GLN A 132 -52.14 11.88 -19.75
N PRO A 133 -52.83 12.93 -19.30
CA PRO A 133 -54.26 13.11 -19.55
C PRO A 133 -54.65 13.09 -21.02
N TRP A 134 -53.79 13.61 -21.90
CA TRP A 134 -54.03 13.63 -23.35
C TRP A 134 -53.87 12.26 -24.00
N ASP A 135 -53.25 11.27 -23.34
CA ASP A 135 -53.18 9.91 -23.87
C ASP A 135 -54.52 9.19 -23.74
N LEU A 136 -55.42 9.65 -22.86
CA LEU A 136 -56.79 9.13 -22.74
C LEU A 136 -57.62 9.25 -24.02
N THR A 137 -57.25 10.16 -24.93
CA THR A 137 -57.94 10.37 -26.20
C THR A 137 -57.19 9.78 -27.39
N ARG A 138 -55.94 9.34 -27.22
CA ARG A 138 -55.15 8.67 -28.25
C ARG A 138 -55.53 7.18 -28.28
N GLY A 139 -56.29 6.79 -29.29
CA GLY A 139 -56.80 5.42 -29.44
C GLY A 139 -55.89 4.41 -30.14
N SER A 140 -54.61 4.75 -30.41
CA SER A 140 -53.73 3.85 -31.19
C SER A 140 -52.56 3.30 -30.36
N PRO A 141 -52.37 1.97 -30.30
CA PRO A 141 -51.17 1.36 -29.72
C PRO A 141 -49.88 1.68 -30.51
N ASP A 142 -50.00 2.09 -31.79
CA ASP A 142 -48.86 2.39 -32.67
C ASP A 142 -48.02 3.59 -32.21
N SER A 143 -48.63 4.55 -31.49
CA SER A 143 -47.91 5.72 -30.96
C SER A 143 -47.09 5.41 -29.71
N GLY A 144 -47.28 4.23 -29.11
CA GLY A 144 -46.76 3.90 -27.79
C GLY A 144 -47.43 4.71 -26.68
N TRP A 145 -47.50 4.13 -25.48
CA TRP A 145 -47.94 4.82 -24.27
C TRP A 145 -46.70 5.29 -23.53
N ALA A 146 -46.54 6.60 -23.32
CA ALA A 146 -45.49 7.11 -22.44
C ALA A 146 -45.91 6.88 -20.99
N THR A 147 -45.77 5.64 -20.52
CA THR A 147 -46.07 5.26 -19.14
C THR A 147 -44.91 5.69 -18.23
N SER A 148 -45.20 6.52 -17.24
CA SER A 148 -44.30 6.79 -16.13
C SER A 148 -44.65 5.81 -15.01
N GLY A 149 -43.69 5.00 -14.61
CA GLY A 149 -43.92 3.89 -13.68
C GLY A 149 -42.96 3.90 -12.50
N PHE A 150 -43.48 3.60 -11.31
CA PHE A 150 -42.72 3.41 -10.08
C PHE A 150 -42.93 1.97 -9.57
N GLN A 151 -41.85 1.28 -9.20
CA GLN A 151 -41.91 -0.02 -8.51
C GLN A 151 -40.92 -0.07 -7.35
N TYR A 152 -41.44 -0.14 -6.13
CA TYR A 152 -40.64 -0.07 -4.89
C TYR A 152 -39.71 -1.28 -4.68
N TYR A 153 -40.17 -2.51 -4.94
CA TYR A 153 -39.41 -3.72 -4.64
C TYR A 153 -38.10 -3.86 -5.44
N ASN A 154 -38.11 -3.49 -6.71
CA ASN A 154 -36.93 -3.52 -7.56
C ASN A 154 -35.91 -2.46 -7.13
N TYR A 155 -36.38 -1.34 -6.59
CA TYR A 155 -35.56 -0.28 -6.03
C TYR A 155 -34.84 -0.74 -4.75
N GLU A 156 -35.58 -1.17 -3.72
CA GLU A 156 -35.01 -1.50 -2.40
C GLU A 156 -33.98 -2.67 -2.45
N LEU A 157 -34.24 -3.69 -3.28
CA LEU A 157 -33.37 -4.87 -3.36
C LEU A 157 -32.07 -4.58 -4.12
N ALA A 158 -32.16 -3.97 -5.30
CA ALA A 158 -31.00 -3.72 -6.16
C ALA A 158 -30.18 -2.52 -5.66
N SER A 159 -30.81 -1.39 -5.33
CA SER A 159 -30.07 -0.16 -5.05
C SER A 159 -29.69 0.06 -3.58
N ALA A 160 -30.15 -0.77 -2.65
CA ALA A 160 -29.86 -0.58 -1.22
C ALA A 160 -29.44 -1.87 -0.50
N SER A 161 -30.25 -2.93 -0.59
CA SER A 161 -30.07 -4.13 0.24
C SER A 161 -28.86 -4.99 -0.16
N LEU A 162 -28.66 -5.24 -1.46
CA LEU A 162 -27.54 -6.03 -1.96
C LEU A 162 -26.16 -5.38 -1.68
N PRO A 163 -25.95 -4.08 -1.98
CA PRO A 163 -24.73 -3.38 -1.59
C PRO A 163 -24.47 -3.42 -0.09
N LEU A 164 -25.48 -3.16 0.76
CA LEU A 164 -25.32 -3.20 2.21
C LEU A 164 -24.83 -4.57 2.69
N ALA A 165 -25.47 -5.65 2.24
CA ALA A 165 -25.06 -7.02 2.58
C ALA A 165 -23.62 -7.30 2.14
N GLY A 166 -23.25 -6.93 0.90
CA GLY A 166 -21.89 -7.05 0.41
C GLY A 166 -20.88 -6.23 1.21
N GLY A 167 -21.24 -5.01 1.63
CA GLY A 167 -20.43 -4.16 2.50
C GLY A 167 -20.13 -4.81 3.85
N ILE A 168 -21.12 -5.46 4.46
CA ILE A 168 -20.95 -6.23 5.70
C ILE A 168 -19.97 -7.39 5.48
N VAL A 169 -20.13 -8.16 4.40
CA VAL A 169 -19.21 -9.26 4.07
C VAL A 169 -17.79 -8.74 3.85
N ILE A 170 -17.63 -7.65 3.09
CA ILE A 170 -16.33 -7.01 2.84
C ILE A 170 -15.67 -6.57 4.14
N LEU A 171 -16.43 -5.95 5.05
CA LEU A 171 -15.92 -5.49 6.35
C LEU A 171 -15.31 -6.64 7.14
N PHE A 172 -16.06 -7.74 7.33
CA PHE A 172 -15.59 -8.90 8.08
C PHE A 172 -14.46 -9.65 7.35
N ALA A 173 -14.56 -9.82 6.03
CA ALA A 173 -13.55 -10.49 5.22
C ALA A 173 -12.23 -9.72 5.25
N ALA A 174 -12.26 -8.39 5.11
CA ALA A 174 -11.06 -7.55 5.18
C ALA A 174 -10.44 -7.53 6.58
N LEU A 175 -11.25 -7.42 7.64
CA LEU A 175 -10.79 -7.53 9.03
C LEU A 175 -10.06 -8.86 9.27
N TRP A 176 -10.65 -9.97 8.83
CA TRP A 176 -10.06 -11.30 8.99
C TRP A 176 -8.80 -11.49 8.13
N TRP A 177 -8.87 -11.11 6.86
CA TRP A 177 -7.78 -11.35 5.91
C TRP A 177 -6.54 -10.49 6.23
N VAL A 178 -6.73 -9.20 6.51
CA VAL A 178 -5.64 -8.28 6.86
C VAL A 178 -5.17 -8.52 8.29
N GLY A 179 -6.09 -8.72 9.25
CA GLY A 179 -5.75 -8.98 10.65
C GLY A 179 -4.98 -10.29 10.87
N SER A 180 -5.20 -11.30 10.02
CA SER A 180 -4.42 -12.54 10.03
C SER A 180 -3.02 -12.42 9.42
N GLY A 181 -2.63 -11.25 8.90
CA GLY A 181 -1.33 -11.01 8.26
C GLY A 181 -1.20 -11.62 6.85
N ARG A 182 -2.26 -12.25 6.33
CA ARG A 182 -2.24 -12.89 5.00
C ARG A 182 -2.13 -11.90 3.84
N ALA A 183 -2.55 -10.65 4.07
CA ALA A 183 -2.42 -9.54 3.12
C ALA A 183 -1.03 -8.87 3.14
N GLY A 184 -0.16 -9.23 4.10
CA GLY A 184 1.12 -8.58 4.34
C GLY A 184 1.27 -8.20 5.82
N GLU A 185 2.48 -8.34 6.37
CA GLU A 185 2.74 -7.96 7.77
C GLU A 185 2.77 -6.43 7.93
N ALA A 186 3.13 -5.65 6.91
CA ALA A 186 3.19 -4.20 7.06
C ALA A 186 1.80 -3.55 7.15
N VAL A 187 0.81 -4.15 6.48
CA VAL A 187 -0.60 -3.71 6.48
C VAL A 187 -1.44 -4.31 7.60
N LYS A 188 -0.92 -5.27 8.37
CA LYS A 188 -1.65 -5.92 9.48
C LYS A 188 -2.16 -4.93 10.52
N SER A 189 -1.36 -3.90 10.84
CA SER A 189 -1.77 -2.83 11.76
C SER A 189 -2.84 -1.90 11.19
N LEU A 190 -3.17 -2.04 9.90
CA LEU A 190 -4.18 -1.26 9.19
C LEU A 190 -5.49 -2.04 9.01
N ALA A 191 -5.63 -3.23 9.62
CA ALA A 191 -6.76 -4.12 9.36
C ALA A 191 -8.13 -3.46 9.56
N ALA A 192 -8.38 -2.85 10.72
CA ALA A 192 -9.63 -2.16 10.98
C ALA A 192 -9.83 -0.90 10.09
N PRO A 193 -8.90 0.06 10.03
CA PRO A 193 -9.11 1.26 9.22
C PRO A 193 -9.25 0.96 7.71
N LEU A 194 -8.50 -0.02 7.18
CA LEU A 194 -8.62 -0.43 5.78
C LEU A 194 -9.96 -1.12 5.52
N ALA A 195 -10.39 -2.04 6.38
CA ALA A 195 -11.66 -2.73 6.22
C ALA A 195 -12.84 -1.76 6.22
N VAL A 196 -12.82 -0.76 7.12
CA VAL A 196 -13.86 0.27 7.21
C VAL A 196 -13.86 1.18 5.99
N ALA A 197 -12.69 1.66 5.56
CA ALA A 197 -12.56 2.50 4.37
C ALA A 197 -13.09 1.81 3.10
N VAL A 198 -12.83 0.51 2.94
CA VAL A 198 -13.29 -0.27 1.78
C VAL A 198 -14.77 -0.63 1.88
N ALA A 199 -15.29 -0.91 3.08
CA ALA A 199 -16.69 -1.31 3.26
C ALA A 199 -17.67 -0.13 3.27
N ALA A 200 -17.25 1.04 3.76
CA ALA A 200 -18.13 2.19 4.00
C ALA A 200 -18.97 2.63 2.78
N PRO A 201 -18.45 2.69 1.53
CA PRO A 201 -19.26 3.06 0.37
C PRO A 201 -20.48 2.14 0.18
N PHE A 202 -20.30 0.85 0.42
CA PHE A 202 -21.36 -0.15 0.30
C PHE A 202 -22.31 -0.13 1.50
N LEU A 203 -21.77 0.06 2.71
CA LEU A 203 -22.57 0.15 3.93
C LEU A 203 -23.53 1.34 3.86
N LEU A 204 -23.06 2.48 3.37
CA LEU A 204 -23.83 3.73 3.29
C LEU A 204 -24.77 3.78 2.09
N ARG A 205 -24.78 2.75 1.25
CA ARG A 205 -25.56 2.74 0.02
C ARG A 205 -27.06 2.94 0.22
N PRO A 206 -27.71 2.39 1.26
CA PRO A 206 -29.11 2.72 1.54
C PRO A 206 -29.39 4.20 1.79
N LEU A 207 -28.44 4.96 2.35
CA LEU A 207 -28.59 6.41 2.48
C LEU A 207 -28.37 7.12 1.14
N ASP A 208 -27.39 6.70 0.34
CA ASP A 208 -27.09 7.33 -0.95
C ASP A 208 -28.15 6.98 -2.02
N ALA A 209 -28.83 5.85 -1.86
CA ALA A 209 -30.06 5.49 -2.57
C ALA A 209 -31.32 6.06 -1.89
N SER A 210 -31.21 6.90 -0.86
CA SER A 210 -32.39 7.55 -0.32
C SER A 210 -32.83 8.65 -1.28
N TRP A 211 -34.15 8.83 -1.40
CA TRP A 211 -34.72 10.01 -2.05
C TRP A 211 -34.58 11.27 -1.18
N TRP A 212 -34.32 11.10 0.12
CA TRP A 212 -34.20 12.23 1.05
C TRP A 212 -32.82 12.89 0.90
N PRO A 213 -32.73 14.15 0.43
CA PRO A 213 -31.43 14.74 0.11
C PRO A 213 -30.50 14.87 1.32
N ALA A 214 -31.04 15.08 2.52
CA ALA A 214 -30.23 15.10 3.74
C ALA A 214 -29.54 13.76 4.01
N ALA A 215 -30.21 12.63 3.73
CA ALA A 215 -29.60 11.30 3.87
C ALA A 215 -28.44 11.11 2.88
N VAL A 216 -28.58 11.59 1.64
CA VAL A 216 -27.51 11.56 0.63
C VAL A 216 -26.31 12.42 1.06
N ALA A 217 -26.55 13.60 1.65
CA ALA A 217 -25.48 14.43 2.21
C ALA A 217 -24.77 13.74 3.37
N ILE A 218 -25.54 13.14 4.29
CA ILE A 218 -25.01 12.38 5.43
C ILE A 218 -24.17 11.19 4.94
N ALA A 219 -24.62 10.48 3.89
CA ALA A 219 -23.86 9.39 3.28
C ALA A 219 -22.49 9.84 2.80
N GLY A 220 -22.43 10.95 2.04
CA GLY A 220 -21.17 11.48 1.53
C GLY A 220 -20.21 11.94 2.64
N ILE A 221 -20.74 12.61 3.68
CA ILE A 221 -19.95 13.01 4.85
C ILE A 221 -19.42 11.79 5.61
N ALA A 222 -20.29 10.80 5.88
CA ALA A 222 -19.90 9.59 6.58
C ALA A 222 -18.85 8.78 5.80
N ALA A 223 -18.97 8.73 4.46
CA ALA A 223 -17.99 8.08 3.59
C ALA A 223 -16.62 8.78 3.67
N ALA A 224 -16.58 10.11 3.66
CA ALA A 224 -15.34 10.88 3.84
C ALA A 224 -14.71 10.62 5.22
N LEU A 225 -15.51 10.61 6.29
CA LEU A 225 -15.05 10.33 7.64
C LEU A 225 -14.51 8.90 7.81
N ALA A 226 -15.12 7.92 7.14
CA ALA A 226 -14.67 6.53 7.15
C ALA A 226 -13.27 6.33 6.57
N MET A 227 -12.80 7.25 5.70
CA MET A 227 -11.45 7.21 5.12
C MET A 227 -10.38 7.77 6.07
N VAL A 228 -10.75 8.61 7.04
CA VAL A 228 -9.81 9.35 7.90
C VAL A 228 -8.92 8.43 8.75
N PRO A 229 -9.42 7.37 9.42
CA PRO A 229 -8.57 6.49 10.22
C PRO A 229 -7.47 5.81 9.40
N LEU A 230 -7.76 5.46 8.13
CA LEU A 230 -6.79 4.87 7.22
C LEU A 230 -5.76 5.90 6.76
N ALA A 231 -6.21 7.10 6.39
CA ALA A 231 -5.32 8.19 5.98
C ALA A 231 -4.35 8.57 7.11
N ASP A 232 -4.83 8.74 8.34
CA ASP A 232 -4.00 9.03 9.52
C ASP A 232 -2.96 7.92 9.77
N ALA A 233 -3.35 6.66 9.59
CA ALA A 233 -2.44 5.53 9.74
C ALA A 233 -1.36 5.46 8.66
N LEU A 234 -1.69 5.82 7.41
CA LEU A 234 -0.75 5.88 6.29
C LEU A 234 0.19 7.10 6.40
N LEU A 235 -0.30 8.24 6.88
CA LEU A 235 0.53 9.44 7.12
C LEU A 235 1.67 9.14 8.11
N GLU A 236 1.43 8.33 9.15
CA GLU A 236 2.49 7.92 10.09
C GLU A 236 3.58 7.04 9.46
N ARG A 237 3.37 6.50 8.25
CA ARG A 237 4.35 5.70 7.51
C ARG A 237 5.25 6.52 6.59
N ILE A 238 5.01 7.83 6.47
CA ILE A 238 5.85 8.74 5.68
C ILE A 238 7.02 9.19 6.55
N ASP A 239 8.24 8.80 6.22
CA ASP A 239 9.44 9.11 7.02
C ASP A 239 9.70 10.62 7.13
N ASP A 240 9.60 11.34 6.01
CA ASP A 240 9.89 12.77 5.93
C ASP A 240 8.79 13.62 6.60
N ALA A 241 9.19 14.48 7.54
CA ALA A 241 8.27 15.29 8.32
C ALA A 241 7.63 16.43 7.50
N TYR A 242 8.31 16.95 6.49
CA TYR A 242 7.78 17.96 5.58
C TYR A 242 6.73 17.35 4.66
N ASP A 243 7.05 16.23 4.01
CA ASP A 243 6.12 15.51 3.13
C ASP A 243 4.87 15.07 3.90
N ARG A 244 5.04 14.55 5.12
CA ARG A 244 3.94 14.15 5.99
C ARG A 244 2.99 15.32 6.29
N ARG A 245 3.52 16.51 6.56
CA ARG A 245 2.69 17.71 6.82
C ARG A 245 1.99 18.19 5.56
N LEU A 246 2.70 18.28 4.44
CA LEU A 246 2.16 18.71 3.15
C LEU A 246 0.98 17.82 2.73
N ILE A 247 1.17 16.51 2.82
CA ILE A 247 0.13 15.53 2.47
C ILE A 247 -0.99 15.54 3.50
N GLY A 248 -0.68 15.74 4.78
CA GLY A 248 -1.69 15.96 5.81
C GLY A 248 -2.63 17.13 5.49
N PHE A 249 -2.10 18.26 4.99
CA PHE A 249 -2.94 19.37 4.50
C PHE A 249 -3.78 18.97 3.28
N GLY A 250 -3.21 18.23 2.34
CA GLY A 250 -3.94 17.71 1.18
C GLY A 250 -5.10 16.79 1.59
N VAL A 251 -4.87 15.88 2.56
CA VAL A 251 -5.89 15.00 3.12
C VAL A 251 -7.01 15.82 3.78
N LEU A 252 -6.67 16.82 4.59
CA LEU A 252 -7.66 17.69 5.23
C LEU A 252 -8.50 18.47 4.20
N ALA A 253 -7.86 19.00 3.16
CA ALA A 253 -8.55 19.67 2.06
C ALA A 253 -9.50 18.73 1.32
N CYS A 254 -9.10 17.47 1.09
CA CYS A 254 -9.97 16.46 0.47
C CYS A 254 -11.17 16.11 1.35
N VAL A 255 -10.99 15.95 2.67
CA VAL A 255 -12.08 15.71 3.62
C VAL A 255 -13.09 16.86 3.60
N LEU A 256 -12.61 18.10 3.76
CA LEU A 256 -13.48 19.29 3.77
C LEU A 256 -14.18 19.47 2.42
N GLY A 257 -13.44 19.32 1.32
CA GLY A 257 -14.00 19.38 -0.03
C GLY A 257 -15.07 18.32 -0.27
N ALA A 258 -14.85 17.08 0.18
CA ALA A 258 -15.84 16.01 0.07
C ALA A 258 -17.11 16.32 0.88
N MET A 259 -16.98 16.87 2.08
CA MET A 259 -18.12 17.28 2.91
C MET A 259 -18.90 18.42 2.24
N VAL A 260 -18.22 19.45 1.74
CA VAL A 260 -18.85 20.57 1.02
C VAL A 260 -19.55 20.08 -0.24
N ALA A 261 -18.90 19.23 -1.05
CA ALA A 261 -19.50 18.64 -2.24
C ALA A 261 -20.75 17.79 -1.91
N SER A 262 -20.74 17.08 -0.77
CA SER A 262 -21.87 16.28 -0.32
C SER A 262 -23.09 17.12 0.03
N VAL A 263 -22.89 18.32 0.59
CA VAL A 263 -23.99 19.26 0.91
C VAL A 263 -24.42 20.06 -0.32
N ALA A 264 -23.46 20.59 -1.09
CA ALA A 264 -23.73 21.46 -2.23
C ALA A 264 -24.53 20.75 -3.34
N LEU A 265 -24.21 19.49 -3.61
CA LEU A 265 -24.94 18.69 -4.59
C LEU A 265 -26.42 18.54 -4.21
N VAL A 266 -26.68 18.27 -2.93
CA VAL A 266 -28.03 18.10 -2.38
C VAL A 266 -28.85 19.38 -2.48
N VAL A 267 -28.23 20.54 -2.26
CA VAL A 267 -28.90 21.84 -2.35
C VAL A 267 -29.20 22.24 -3.79
N THR A 268 -28.30 21.91 -4.72
CA THR A 268 -28.39 22.39 -6.11
C THR A 268 -29.09 21.44 -7.06
N GLN A 269 -28.95 20.12 -6.85
CA GLN A 269 -29.43 19.06 -7.74
C GLN A 269 -29.84 17.81 -6.93
N PRO A 270 -30.95 17.84 -6.18
CA PRO A 270 -31.32 16.81 -5.19
C PRO A 270 -31.57 15.41 -5.77
N PHE A 271 -31.79 15.28 -7.08
CA PHE A 271 -31.95 14.00 -7.78
C PHE A 271 -30.81 13.68 -8.75
N ALA A 272 -29.81 14.55 -8.89
CA ALA A 272 -28.67 14.23 -9.71
C ALA A 272 -27.83 13.14 -9.03
N THR A 273 -27.30 12.23 -9.84
CA THR A 273 -26.31 11.27 -9.36
C THR A 273 -25.15 12.02 -8.73
N PRO A 274 -24.66 11.59 -7.56
CA PRO A 274 -23.59 12.29 -6.90
C PRO A 274 -22.37 12.48 -7.79
N GLY A 275 -22.01 13.75 -7.98
CA GLY A 275 -21.02 14.15 -8.97
C GLY A 275 -19.68 13.45 -8.78
N THR A 276 -19.00 13.17 -9.90
CA THR A 276 -17.67 12.56 -9.95
C THR A 276 -16.65 13.24 -9.04
N ALA A 277 -16.79 14.57 -8.85
CA ALA A 277 -15.97 15.36 -7.93
C ALA A 277 -16.05 14.91 -6.47
N ARG A 278 -17.25 14.60 -5.94
CA ARG A 278 -17.44 14.13 -4.54
C ARG A 278 -16.63 12.87 -4.30
N TRP A 279 -16.78 11.91 -5.21
CA TRP A 279 -16.15 10.60 -5.11
C TRP A 279 -14.65 10.62 -5.39
N ALA A 280 -14.18 11.50 -6.27
CA ALA A 280 -12.76 11.74 -6.47
C ALA A 280 -12.08 12.26 -5.20
N LEU A 281 -12.72 13.21 -4.50
CA LEU A 281 -12.22 13.75 -3.24
C LEU A 281 -12.19 12.68 -2.15
N ILE A 282 -13.24 11.88 -1.99
CA ILE A 282 -13.29 10.77 -1.02
C ILE A 282 -12.18 9.76 -1.31
N SER A 283 -11.97 9.40 -2.58
CA SER A 283 -10.94 8.45 -3.00
C SER A 283 -9.52 8.97 -2.76
N ALA A 284 -9.30 10.28 -2.84
CA ALA A 284 -8.00 10.89 -2.63
C ALA A 284 -7.53 10.83 -1.15
N ILE A 285 -8.46 10.78 -0.19
CA ILE A 285 -8.18 10.81 1.24
C ILE A 285 -7.17 9.73 1.67
N PRO A 286 -7.37 8.42 1.38
CA PRO A 286 -6.39 7.39 1.70
C PRO A 286 -5.34 7.19 0.59
N LEU A 287 -5.63 7.57 -0.65
CA LEU A 287 -4.74 7.36 -1.78
C LEU A 287 -3.47 8.22 -1.69
N LEU A 288 -3.62 9.52 -1.41
CA LEU A 288 -2.50 10.45 -1.29
C LEU A 288 -1.45 10.00 -0.26
N PRO A 289 -1.81 9.70 1.00
CA PRO A 289 -0.85 9.22 1.97
C PRO A 289 -0.37 7.80 1.66
N GLY A 290 -1.18 6.94 1.02
CA GLY A 290 -0.73 5.60 0.61
C GLY A 290 0.37 5.63 -0.45
N LEU A 291 0.22 6.46 -1.48
CA LEU A 291 1.25 6.66 -2.51
C LEU A 291 2.51 7.30 -1.94
N ALA A 292 2.37 8.24 -1.03
CA ALA A 292 3.53 8.88 -0.41
C ALA A 292 4.25 8.02 0.62
N ALA A 293 3.51 7.21 1.37
CA ALA A 293 4.08 6.20 2.26
C ALA A 293 4.84 5.11 1.48
N ALA A 294 4.42 4.82 0.24
CA ALA A 294 5.21 3.98 -0.65
C ALA A 294 6.55 4.63 -1.05
N GLY A 295 6.60 5.97 -1.05
CA GLY A 295 7.73 6.79 -1.47
C GLY A 295 7.94 6.77 -2.99
N PRO A 296 8.71 7.71 -3.56
CA PRO A 296 9.25 7.51 -4.90
C PRO A 296 10.11 6.24 -4.86
N LEU A 297 10.00 5.39 -5.88
CA LEU A 297 10.95 4.30 -6.18
C LEU A 297 12.33 4.92 -6.47
N ASN A 298 12.97 5.50 -5.47
CA ASN A 298 14.24 6.15 -5.62
C ASN A 298 15.28 5.04 -5.67
N VAL A 299 15.79 4.76 -6.87
CA VAL A 299 16.77 3.71 -7.16
C VAL A 299 18.03 3.87 -6.28
N SER A 300 18.29 5.06 -5.77
CA SER A 300 19.33 5.34 -4.78
C SER A 300 19.12 4.63 -3.43
N ARG A 301 17.87 4.41 -2.98
CA ARG A 301 17.58 3.58 -1.77
C ARG A 301 17.74 2.08 -2.04
N LEU A 302 17.89 1.66 -3.29
CA LEU A 302 18.11 0.26 -3.68
C LEU A 302 19.59 -0.16 -3.62
N GLN A 303 20.51 0.79 -3.36
CA GLN A 303 21.96 0.53 -3.35
C GLN A 303 22.50 0.17 -1.95
N GLY A 304 21.74 0.41 -0.88
CA GLY A 304 22.06 -0.07 0.47
C GLY A 304 21.68 -1.54 0.68
N GLY A 305 22.68 -2.41 0.85
CA GLY A 305 22.50 -3.85 0.98
C GLY A 305 21.73 -4.29 2.24
N SER A 306 21.06 -5.44 2.11
CA SER A 306 20.38 -6.28 3.12
C SER A 306 18.92 -5.97 3.46
N ALA A 307 18.43 -4.74 3.32
CA ALA A 307 17.04 -4.39 3.63
C ALA A 307 16.14 -4.15 2.39
N THR A 308 16.67 -4.37 1.19
CA THR A 308 16.14 -3.82 -0.06
C THR A 308 14.81 -4.44 -0.50
N THR A 309 14.64 -5.75 -0.31
CA THR A 309 13.43 -6.47 -0.71
C THR A 309 12.26 -6.25 0.24
N GLY A 310 12.54 -6.21 1.56
CA GLY A 310 11.52 -5.98 2.58
C GLY A 310 10.91 -4.58 2.47
N LYS A 311 11.75 -3.57 2.23
CA LYS A 311 11.31 -2.18 2.04
C LYS A 311 10.47 -2.01 0.76
N LEU A 312 10.86 -2.63 -0.36
CA LEU A 312 10.06 -2.60 -1.59
C LEU A 312 8.68 -3.25 -1.43
N MET A 313 8.63 -4.39 -0.75
CA MET A 313 7.37 -5.09 -0.45
C MET A 313 6.46 -4.22 0.42
N GLN A 314 7.03 -3.63 1.47
CA GLN A 314 6.31 -2.74 2.38
C GLN A 314 5.77 -1.49 1.66
N SER A 315 6.56 -0.88 0.77
CA SER A 315 6.11 0.24 -0.06
C SER A 315 4.92 -0.14 -0.95
N ALA A 316 4.97 -1.30 -1.62
CA ALA A 316 3.86 -1.77 -2.44
C ALA A 316 2.60 -2.05 -1.61
N GLU A 317 2.74 -2.65 -0.42
CA GLU A 317 1.63 -2.92 0.50
C GLU A 317 0.92 -1.61 0.91
N PHE A 318 1.64 -0.52 1.18
CA PHE A 318 1.04 0.78 1.51
C PHE A 318 0.35 1.46 0.33
N ALA A 319 0.93 1.40 -0.87
CA ALA A 319 0.27 1.91 -2.07
C ALA A 319 -1.04 1.17 -2.36
N ILE A 320 -1.02 -0.16 -2.25
CA ILE A 320 -2.20 -1.02 -2.43
C ILE A 320 -3.27 -0.69 -1.37
N ALA A 321 -2.88 -0.56 -0.10
CA ALA A 321 -3.80 -0.21 0.98
C ALA A 321 -4.46 1.17 0.73
N GLY A 322 -3.70 2.17 0.29
CA GLY A 322 -4.25 3.49 -0.04
C GLY A 322 -5.14 3.51 -1.28
N ALA A 323 -4.86 2.68 -2.29
CA ALA A 323 -5.62 2.63 -3.53
C ALA A 323 -6.90 1.79 -3.45
N THR A 324 -6.97 0.78 -2.57
CA THR A 324 -8.12 -0.14 -2.52
C THR A 324 -9.48 0.55 -2.27
N PRO A 325 -9.60 1.54 -1.36
CA PRO A 325 -10.85 2.27 -1.16
C PRO A 325 -11.33 3.05 -2.41
N MET A 326 -10.42 3.52 -3.27
CA MET A 326 -10.78 4.19 -4.53
C MET A 326 -11.57 3.26 -5.45
N PHE A 327 -11.15 1.99 -5.57
CA PHE A 327 -11.88 1.01 -6.37
C PHE A 327 -13.24 0.68 -5.75
N ALA A 328 -13.34 0.59 -4.42
CA ALA A 328 -14.62 0.40 -3.73
C ALA A 328 -15.61 1.53 -4.03
N VAL A 329 -15.16 2.79 -3.93
CA VAL A 329 -15.95 3.96 -4.31
C VAL A 329 -16.37 3.91 -5.78
N GLY A 330 -15.49 3.51 -6.68
CA GLY A 330 -15.79 3.38 -8.11
C GLY A 330 -16.83 2.30 -8.42
N THR A 331 -16.85 1.20 -7.67
CA THR A 331 -17.81 0.10 -7.91
C THR A 331 -19.25 0.42 -7.60
N ASP A 332 -19.49 1.31 -6.64
CA ASP A 332 -20.85 1.65 -6.22
C ASP A 332 -21.63 2.40 -7.32
N GLN A 333 -20.91 2.91 -8.32
CA GLN A 333 -21.48 3.67 -9.44
C GLN A 333 -21.73 2.82 -10.68
N THR A 334 -21.26 1.57 -10.73
CA THR A 334 -21.33 0.72 -11.92
C THR A 334 -22.17 -0.52 -11.67
N GLN A 335 -23.14 -0.80 -12.54
CA GLN A 335 -23.79 -2.11 -12.62
C GLN A 335 -22.99 -3.01 -13.57
N PRO A 336 -22.63 -4.25 -13.18
CA PRO A 336 -22.96 -4.93 -11.92
C PRO A 336 -22.12 -4.45 -10.72
N TYR A 337 -22.76 -4.38 -9.54
CA TYR A 337 -22.11 -4.03 -8.28
C TYR A 337 -20.84 -4.86 -8.02
N PHE A 338 -19.85 -4.26 -7.35
CA PHE A 338 -18.56 -4.87 -6.98
C PHE A 338 -17.58 -5.17 -8.13
N PHE A 339 -17.96 -5.00 -9.41
CA PHE A 339 -17.12 -5.44 -10.53
C PHE A 339 -15.70 -4.82 -10.54
N PRO A 340 -15.51 -3.48 -10.51
CA PRO A 340 -14.15 -2.91 -10.50
C PRO A 340 -13.29 -3.33 -9.28
N LEU A 341 -13.87 -3.45 -8.09
CA LEU A 341 -13.18 -3.87 -6.86
C LEU A 341 -12.79 -5.35 -6.98
N SER A 342 -13.67 -6.20 -7.50
CA SER A 342 -13.35 -7.61 -7.73
C SER A 342 -12.18 -7.76 -8.71
N LEU A 343 -12.17 -6.98 -9.80
CA LEU A 343 -11.08 -6.98 -10.78
C LEU A 343 -9.77 -6.49 -10.15
N TRP A 344 -9.82 -5.42 -9.35
CA TRP A 344 -8.68 -4.90 -8.62
C TRP A 344 -8.10 -5.92 -7.62
N LEU A 345 -8.95 -6.59 -6.84
CA LEU A 345 -8.53 -7.62 -5.89
C LEU A 345 -7.92 -8.83 -6.60
N VAL A 346 -8.48 -9.25 -7.75
CA VAL A 346 -7.88 -10.29 -8.60
C VAL A 346 -6.53 -9.82 -9.13
N ALA A 347 -6.41 -8.58 -9.59
CA ALA A 347 -5.14 -8.03 -10.09
C ALA A 347 -4.07 -8.00 -8.98
N ILE A 348 -4.42 -7.57 -7.76
CA ILE A 348 -3.50 -7.62 -6.60
C ILE A 348 -3.09 -9.06 -6.30
N PHE A 349 -4.05 -9.99 -6.28
CA PHE A 349 -3.77 -11.40 -5.99
C PHE A 349 -2.83 -12.01 -7.02
N VAL A 350 -3.09 -11.76 -8.31
CA VAL A 350 -2.25 -12.21 -9.43
C VAL A 350 -0.87 -11.57 -9.35
N ALA A 351 -0.78 -10.25 -9.20
CA ALA A 351 0.49 -9.54 -9.07
C ALA A 351 1.31 -10.01 -7.86
N GLY A 352 0.66 -10.21 -6.71
CA GLY A 352 1.28 -10.75 -5.51
C GLY A 352 1.81 -12.18 -5.70
N ARG A 353 1.04 -13.04 -6.37
CA ARG A 353 1.38 -14.45 -6.57
C ARG A 353 2.44 -14.68 -7.65
N PHE A 354 2.43 -13.89 -8.72
CA PHE A 354 3.24 -14.11 -9.92
C PHE A 354 4.38 -13.11 -10.11
N THR A 355 4.30 -11.91 -9.53
CA THR A 355 5.31 -10.86 -9.72
C THR A 355 6.07 -10.59 -8.42
N ILE A 356 5.37 -10.19 -7.37
CA ILE A 356 5.99 -9.61 -6.17
C ILE A 356 6.71 -10.68 -5.33
N ARG A 357 6.03 -11.78 -4.98
CA ARG A 357 6.64 -12.85 -4.15
C ARG A 357 7.81 -13.58 -4.84
N PRO A 358 7.75 -13.90 -6.14
CA PRO A 358 8.88 -14.51 -6.83
C PRO A 358 10.10 -13.59 -6.90
N LEU A 359 9.90 -12.31 -7.24
CA LEU A 359 10.98 -11.33 -7.27
C LEU A 359 11.62 -11.15 -5.89
N ALA A 360 10.81 -11.13 -4.83
CA ALA A 360 11.33 -11.07 -3.47
C ALA A 360 12.23 -12.27 -3.14
N ARG A 361 11.79 -13.49 -3.50
CA ARG A 361 12.59 -14.71 -3.30
C ARG A 361 13.88 -14.72 -4.11
N LEU A 362 13.84 -14.22 -5.35
CA LEU A 362 15.03 -14.13 -6.21
C LEU A 362 16.05 -13.15 -5.65
N ALA A 363 15.60 -11.99 -5.17
CA ALA A 363 16.48 -10.99 -4.56
C ALA A 363 17.15 -11.54 -3.28
N THR A 364 16.41 -12.20 -2.38
CA THR A 364 16.99 -12.82 -1.19
C THR A 364 18.02 -13.90 -1.53
N ARG A 365 17.75 -14.73 -2.56
CA ARG A 365 18.70 -15.75 -3.02
C ARG A 365 19.96 -15.15 -3.61
N ALA A 366 19.82 -14.13 -4.46
CA ALA A 366 20.97 -13.45 -5.06
C ALA A 366 21.86 -12.81 -3.99
N GLN A 367 21.27 -12.32 -2.90
CA GLN A 367 22.02 -11.76 -1.78
C GLN A 367 22.79 -12.82 -1.01
N LEU A 368 22.13 -13.93 -0.62
CA LEU A 368 22.82 -15.06 0.01
C LEU A 368 23.95 -15.60 -0.86
N GLN A 369 23.76 -15.68 -2.18
CA GLN A 369 24.82 -16.10 -3.10
C GLN A 369 26.01 -15.12 -3.12
N ARG A 370 25.77 -13.81 -3.08
CA ARG A 370 26.85 -12.82 -2.97
C ARG A 370 27.64 -12.99 -1.68
N ASP A 371 26.95 -13.12 -0.55
CA ASP A 371 27.58 -13.27 0.76
C ASP A 371 28.42 -14.56 0.82
N LEU A 372 27.91 -15.66 0.26
CA LEU A 372 28.64 -16.92 0.15
C LEU A 372 29.86 -16.82 -0.77
N VAL A 373 29.75 -16.14 -1.91
CA VAL A 373 30.88 -15.93 -2.83
C VAL A 373 31.97 -15.08 -2.18
N VAL A 374 31.61 -14.03 -1.46
CA VAL A 374 32.57 -13.20 -0.70
C VAL A 374 33.27 -14.06 0.35
N ALA A 375 32.52 -14.80 1.18
CA ALA A 375 33.09 -15.67 2.21
C ALA A 375 34.01 -16.75 1.63
N ALA A 376 33.62 -17.39 0.52
CA ALA A 376 34.44 -18.40 -0.16
C ALA A 376 35.72 -17.79 -0.75
N THR A 377 35.64 -16.59 -1.32
CA THR A 377 36.81 -15.88 -1.87
C THR A 377 37.79 -15.49 -0.76
N GLU A 378 37.29 -15.07 0.40
CA GLU A 378 38.14 -14.77 1.57
C GLU A 378 38.81 -16.04 2.12
N ALA A 379 38.07 -17.15 2.24
CA ALA A 379 38.63 -18.42 2.68
C ALA A 379 39.71 -18.96 1.73
N GLU A 380 39.49 -18.83 0.41
CA GLU A 380 40.47 -19.26 -0.59
C GLU A 380 41.74 -18.40 -0.56
N ARG A 381 41.62 -17.08 -0.37
CA ARG A 381 42.79 -16.20 -0.19
C ARG A 381 43.60 -16.58 1.04
N ALA A 382 42.93 -16.93 2.15
CA ALA A 382 43.59 -17.40 3.36
C ALA A 382 44.30 -18.75 3.16
N ARG A 383 43.70 -19.67 2.38
CA ARG A 383 44.32 -20.96 2.02
C ARG A 383 45.56 -20.76 1.16
N VAL A 384 45.46 -19.97 0.10
CA VAL A 384 46.59 -19.71 -0.82
C VAL A 384 47.78 -19.09 -0.08
N ALA A 385 47.55 -18.16 0.85
CA ALA A 385 48.65 -17.62 1.65
C ALA A 385 49.19 -18.56 2.73
N ALA A 386 48.42 -19.58 3.15
CA ALA A 386 48.97 -20.71 3.91
C ALA A 386 50.04 -21.42 3.10
N ASP A 387 49.65 -21.86 1.91
CA ASP A 387 50.45 -22.75 1.08
C ASP A 387 51.74 -22.03 0.65
N ILE A 388 51.67 -20.74 0.32
CA ILE A 388 52.87 -19.94 0.00
C ILE A 388 53.77 -19.77 1.24
N HIS A 389 53.20 -19.61 2.43
CA HIS A 389 53.98 -19.46 3.65
C HIS A 389 54.72 -20.75 4.04
N ASP A 390 54.03 -21.88 3.92
CA ASP A 390 54.58 -23.17 4.35
C ASP A 390 55.59 -23.72 3.34
N ASP A 391 55.35 -23.59 2.03
CA ASP A 391 56.28 -24.14 1.03
C ASP A 391 57.33 -23.11 0.61
N ALA A 392 56.90 -21.99 0.00
CA ALA A 392 57.82 -21.07 -0.67
C ALA A 392 58.70 -20.25 0.28
N LEU A 393 58.15 -19.76 1.40
CA LEU A 393 58.94 -19.01 2.38
C LEU A 393 59.90 -19.90 3.18
N GLN A 394 59.55 -21.16 3.44
CA GLN A 394 60.46 -22.11 4.10
C GLN A 394 61.63 -22.47 3.18
N GLU A 395 61.38 -22.77 1.90
CA GLU A 395 62.43 -23.05 0.92
C GLU A 395 63.38 -21.86 0.73
N LEU A 396 62.84 -20.64 0.63
CA LEU A 396 63.66 -19.43 0.55
C LEU A 396 64.51 -19.22 1.80
N THR A 397 63.98 -19.53 2.98
CA THR A 397 64.75 -19.44 4.24
C THR A 397 65.90 -20.46 4.26
N LEU A 398 65.69 -21.67 3.75
CA LEU A 398 66.75 -22.67 3.59
C LEU A 398 67.78 -22.25 2.55
N LEU A 399 67.35 -21.65 1.43
CA LEU A 399 68.24 -21.14 0.39
C LEU A 399 69.15 -20.02 0.92
N VAL A 400 68.59 -19.05 1.66
CA VAL A 400 69.38 -17.99 2.31
C VAL A 400 70.47 -18.59 3.20
N ARG A 401 70.14 -19.58 4.04
CA ARG A 401 71.12 -20.25 4.92
C ARG A 401 72.23 -20.97 4.14
N ARG A 402 71.89 -21.61 3.01
CA ARG A 402 72.89 -22.28 2.16
C ARG A 402 73.83 -21.28 1.48
N LEU A 403 73.30 -20.17 0.97
CA LEU A 403 74.08 -19.11 0.33
C LEU A 403 75.00 -18.41 1.34
N ASP A 404 74.51 -18.11 2.54
CA ASP A 404 75.32 -17.59 3.65
C ASP A 404 76.48 -18.55 4.00
N SER A 405 76.21 -19.86 4.04
CA SER A 405 77.25 -20.87 4.35
C SER A 405 78.28 -21.04 3.23
N ALA A 406 77.93 -20.71 1.99
CA ALA A 406 78.81 -20.78 0.82
C ALA A 406 79.63 -19.50 0.60
N GLY A 407 79.38 -18.44 1.38
CA GLY A 407 80.03 -17.14 1.23
C GLY A 407 79.49 -16.28 0.07
N ASP A 408 78.35 -16.63 -0.52
CA ASP A 408 77.68 -15.86 -1.56
C ASP A 408 76.71 -14.83 -0.93
N THR A 409 77.27 -13.69 -0.54
CA THR A 409 76.51 -12.62 0.11
C THR A 409 75.51 -11.94 -0.82
N GLU A 410 75.84 -11.83 -2.11
CA GLU A 410 74.97 -11.18 -3.10
C GLU A 410 73.74 -12.05 -3.39
N GLY A 411 73.91 -13.36 -3.56
CA GLY A 411 72.81 -14.31 -3.70
C GLY A 411 71.90 -14.34 -2.46
N ALA A 412 72.48 -14.30 -1.26
CA ALA A 412 71.74 -14.30 -0.01
C ALA A 412 70.85 -13.06 0.14
N ASP A 413 71.34 -11.87 -0.22
CA ASP A 413 70.57 -10.62 -0.16
C ASP A 413 69.43 -10.56 -1.18
N ILE A 414 69.63 -11.10 -2.38
CA ILE A 414 68.56 -11.24 -3.38
C ILE A 414 67.47 -12.18 -2.84
N ALA A 415 67.84 -13.33 -2.28
CA ALA A 415 66.89 -14.29 -1.71
C ALA A 415 66.11 -13.72 -0.51
N ARG A 416 66.76 -12.93 0.37
CA ARG A 416 66.09 -12.18 1.45
C ARG A 416 65.09 -11.17 0.91
N THR A 417 65.47 -10.41 -0.12
CA THR A 417 64.58 -9.42 -0.76
C THR A 417 63.34 -10.08 -1.38
N VAL A 418 63.51 -11.23 -2.03
CA VAL A 418 62.39 -12.02 -2.59
C VAL A 418 61.50 -12.57 -1.48
N SER A 419 62.10 -13.08 -0.40
CA SER A 419 61.38 -13.57 0.77
C SER A 419 60.56 -12.46 1.45
N ASP A 420 61.10 -11.26 1.57
CA ASP A 420 60.40 -10.11 2.16
C ASP A 420 59.28 -9.59 1.26
N ARG A 421 59.46 -9.62 -0.07
CA ARG A 421 58.39 -9.32 -1.04
C ARG A 421 57.27 -10.35 -0.98
N LEU A 422 57.61 -11.64 -0.90
CA LEU A 422 56.61 -12.71 -0.74
C LEU A 422 55.91 -12.65 0.61
N ARG A 423 56.62 -12.33 1.71
CA ARG A 423 55.99 -12.07 3.02
C ARG A 423 55.06 -10.87 2.98
N ALA A 424 55.40 -9.81 2.25
CA ALA A 424 54.50 -8.67 2.08
C ALA A 424 53.24 -9.08 1.31
N ILE A 425 53.38 -9.83 0.21
CA ILE A 425 52.24 -10.35 -0.58
C ILE A 425 51.38 -11.32 0.25
N CYS A 426 52.02 -12.20 1.03
CA CYS A 426 51.33 -13.13 1.92
C CYS A 426 50.65 -12.41 3.08
N GLY A 427 51.28 -11.38 3.66
CA GLY A 427 50.69 -10.53 4.69
C GLY A 427 49.47 -9.74 4.19
N ASP A 428 49.44 -9.43 2.89
CA ASP A 428 48.25 -8.86 2.23
C ASP A 428 47.15 -9.92 1.99
N LEU A 429 47.51 -11.21 1.91
CA LEU A 429 46.61 -12.34 1.61
C LEU A 429 46.12 -13.13 2.85
N ARG A 430 46.88 -13.18 3.95
CA ARG A 430 46.53 -13.82 5.24
C ARG A 430 47.26 -13.11 6.38
N LEU A 431 46.72 -13.19 7.59
CA LEU A 431 47.30 -12.57 8.78
C LEU A 431 47.84 -13.59 9.81
N PRO A 432 48.92 -14.34 9.52
CA PRO A 432 49.50 -15.30 10.48
C PRO A 432 49.89 -14.65 11.83
N ILE A 433 50.34 -13.38 11.81
CA ILE A 433 50.61 -12.62 13.03
C ILE A 433 49.37 -12.49 13.92
N LEU A 434 48.17 -12.38 13.34
CA LEU A 434 46.94 -12.30 14.12
C LEU A 434 46.62 -13.63 14.80
N ASP A 435 46.81 -14.74 14.08
CA ASP A 435 46.51 -16.07 14.59
C ASP A 435 47.48 -16.47 15.71
N ASP A 436 48.79 -16.29 15.49
CA ASP A 436 49.85 -16.74 16.41
C ASP A 436 50.11 -15.77 17.56
N LEU A 437 50.04 -14.45 17.32
CA LEU A 437 50.49 -13.42 18.27
C LEU A 437 49.36 -12.49 18.74
N GLY A 438 48.19 -12.52 18.08
CA GLY A 438 47.04 -11.71 18.41
C GLY A 438 47.06 -10.31 17.77
N VAL A 439 45.97 -9.57 18.00
CA VAL A 439 45.74 -8.29 17.30
C VAL A 439 46.73 -7.20 17.70
N GLY A 440 47.24 -7.20 18.94
CA GLY A 440 48.24 -6.24 19.40
C GLY A 440 49.50 -6.23 18.51
N PRO A 441 50.22 -7.36 18.40
CA PRO A 441 51.38 -7.49 17.51
C PRO A 441 51.05 -7.29 16.02
N ALA A 442 49.83 -7.63 15.59
CA ALA A 442 49.37 -7.34 14.23
C ALA A 442 49.30 -5.83 13.95
N LEU A 443 48.86 -5.04 14.92
CA LEU A 443 48.83 -3.58 14.82
C LEU A 443 50.23 -2.96 14.80
N ASP A 444 51.20 -3.49 15.55
CA ASP A 444 52.61 -3.04 15.46
C ASP A 444 53.11 -3.17 14.01
N TRP A 445 52.90 -4.35 13.41
CA TRP A 445 53.32 -4.62 12.04
C TRP A 445 52.63 -3.69 11.04
N LEU A 446 51.32 -3.50 11.20
CA LEU A 446 50.52 -2.64 10.32
C LEU A 446 50.96 -1.17 10.40
N VAL A 447 51.21 -0.66 11.61
CA VAL A 447 51.69 0.71 11.82
C VAL A 447 53.07 0.92 11.21
N LEU A 448 54.02 0.00 11.45
CA LEU A 448 55.37 0.07 10.86
C LEU A 448 55.34 -0.01 9.32
N ARG A 449 54.37 -0.74 8.75
CA ARG A 449 54.17 -0.81 7.30
C ARG A 449 53.62 0.50 6.75
N ILE A 450 52.63 1.08 7.43
CA ILE A 450 51.97 2.33 7.03
C ILE A 450 52.91 3.53 7.19
N GLU A 451 53.69 3.60 8.27
CA GLU A 451 54.71 4.64 8.48
C GLU A 451 55.69 4.70 7.30
N ARG A 452 56.17 3.54 6.84
CA ARG A 452 57.06 3.42 5.67
C ARG A 452 56.41 3.83 4.35
N LEU A 453 55.10 3.66 4.20
CA LEU A 453 54.36 4.02 2.98
C LEU A 453 53.92 5.48 2.96
N ALA A 454 53.59 6.05 4.12
CA ALA A 454 53.03 7.38 4.27
C ALA A 454 54.10 8.49 4.35
N GLY A 455 55.35 8.14 4.71
CA GLY A 455 56.44 9.10 4.85
C GLY A 455 56.24 10.13 5.98
N GLY A 456 55.40 9.82 6.96
CA GLY A 456 55.05 10.70 8.09
C GLY A 456 54.83 9.92 9.40
N GLU A 457 54.74 10.64 10.51
CA GLU A 457 54.69 10.08 11.87
C GLU A 457 53.38 9.29 12.11
N VAL A 458 53.51 7.99 12.39
CA VAL A 458 52.41 7.11 12.81
C VAL A 458 52.77 6.48 14.15
N ARG A 459 51.98 6.76 15.18
CA ARG A 459 52.25 6.32 16.55
C ARG A 459 51.20 5.31 17.01
N LEU A 460 51.65 4.21 17.60
CA LEU A 460 50.80 3.23 18.27
C LEU A 460 50.92 3.36 19.79
N GLU A 461 49.80 3.58 20.45
CA GLU A 461 49.65 3.52 21.91
C GLU A 461 48.89 2.24 22.26
N ARG A 462 49.61 1.25 22.81
CA ARG A 462 49.09 -0.09 23.03
C ARG A 462 49.01 -0.45 24.51
N THR A 463 47.92 -1.09 24.91
CA THR A 463 47.77 -1.78 26.19
C THR A 463 47.19 -3.16 25.95
N ASP A 464 48.04 -4.18 25.99
CA ASP A 464 47.62 -5.58 25.85
C ASP A 464 47.22 -6.14 27.22
N GLY A 465 45.95 -6.51 27.36
CA GLY A 465 45.42 -7.24 28.51
C GLY A 465 44.84 -8.58 28.07
N THR A 466 43.58 -8.85 28.39
CA THR A 466 42.90 -10.10 28.00
C THR A 466 42.69 -10.17 26.50
N ARG A 467 43.24 -11.21 25.85
CA ARG A 467 43.14 -11.41 24.40
C ARG A 467 41.67 -11.58 23.96
N PRO A 468 41.18 -10.80 22.98
CA PRO A 468 39.82 -10.96 22.46
C PRO A 468 39.64 -12.29 21.72
N PRO A 469 38.39 -12.75 21.51
CA PRO A 469 38.11 -13.89 20.63
C PRO A 469 38.63 -13.68 19.20
N PRO A 470 39.04 -14.73 18.45
CA PRO A 470 39.66 -14.58 17.13
C PRO A 470 38.86 -13.77 16.11
N ASN A 471 37.53 -13.91 16.11
CA ASN A 471 36.65 -13.14 15.24
C ASN A 471 36.65 -11.63 15.58
N VAL A 472 36.83 -11.28 16.86
CA VAL A 472 36.95 -9.90 17.33
C VAL A 472 38.32 -9.34 16.97
N GLU A 473 39.39 -10.12 17.16
CA GLU A 473 40.75 -9.74 16.74
C GLU A 473 40.81 -9.41 15.25
N LEU A 474 40.19 -10.24 14.40
CA LEU A 474 40.13 -10.03 12.97
C LEU A 474 39.33 -8.78 12.59
N ALA A 475 38.18 -8.55 13.24
CA ALA A 475 37.39 -7.35 13.01
C ALA A 475 38.16 -6.08 13.40
N ILE A 476 38.80 -6.06 14.58
CA ILE A 476 39.65 -4.94 15.04
C ILE A 476 40.77 -4.69 14.03
N PHE A 477 41.49 -5.74 13.61
CA PHE A 477 42.58 -5.59 12.66
C PHE A 477 42.12 -5.02 11.32
N ARG A 478 41.01 -5.52 10.76
CA ARG A 478 40.49 -5.04 9.48
C ARG A 478 39.97 -3.60 9.55
N VAL A 479 39.35 -3.23 10.68
CA VAL A 479 38.95 -1.83 10.93
C VAL A 479 40.19 -0.94 11.01
N ALA A 480 41.24 -1.35 11.73
CA ALA A 480 42.50 -0.61 11.78
C ALA A 480 43.15 -0.45 10.40
N GLN A 481 43.17 -1.51 9.59
CA GLN A 481 43.73 -1.51 8.24
C GLN A 481 43.04 -0.49 7.34
N GLU A 482 41.70 -0.52 7.31
CA GLU A 482 40.91 0.40 6.50
C GLU A 482 41.00 1.84 7.04
N ALA A 483 40.94 2.03 8.36
CA ALA A 483 41.07 3.34 8.99
C ALA A 483 42.45 3.97 8.72
N LEU A 484 43.54 3.21 8.85
CA LEU A 484 44.90 3.67 8.53
C LEU A 484 45.07 3.96 7.03
N ALA A 485 44.54 3.10 6.15
CA ALA A 485 44.58 3.37 4.71
C ALA A 485 43.84 4.67 4.35
N ASN A 486 42.70 4.92 4.99
CA ASN A 486 41.95 6.16 4.83
C ASN A 486 42.71 7.37 5.40
N ALA A 487 43.34 7.24 6.56
CA ALA A 487 44.18 8.28 7.15
C ALA A 487 45.39 8.64 6.27
N VAL A 488 46.01 7.68 5.59
CA VAL A 488 47.09 7.94 4.63
C VAL A 488 46.58 8.62 3.36
N LYS A 489 45.44 8.18 2.85
CA LYS A 489 44.90 8.66 1.58
C LYS A 489 44.22 10.03 1.68
N HIS A 490 43.57 10.30 2.80
CA HIS A 490 42.68 11.45 2.99
C HIS A 490 43.07 12.32 4.20
N GLY A 491 43.76 11.74 5.18
CA GLY A 491 44.21 12.43 6.38
C GLY A 491 45.57 13.11 6.21
N ARG A 492 46.17 13.50 7.33
CA ARG A 492 47.55 13.99 7.42
C ARG A 492 48.21 13.49 8.71
N PRO A 493 49.54 13.30 8.74
CA PRO A 493 50.28 13.07 9.97
C PRO A 493 50.18 14.26 10.95
N PRO A 494 50.31 14.03 12.27
CA PRO A 494 50.53 12.74 12.91
C PRO A 494 49.28 11.86 12.90
N ILE A 495 49.46 10.55 12.70
CA ILE A 495 48.38 9.54 12.83
C ILE A 495 48.59 8.80 14.15
N VAL A 496 47.57 8.75 15.00
CA VAL A 496 47.65 8.09 16.30
C VAL A 496 46.68 6.91 16.34
N VAL A 497 47.23 5.72 16.52
CA VAL A 497 46.47 4.49 16.76
C VAL A 497 46.51 4.20 18.24
N ARG A 498 45.35 4.01 18.88
CA ARG A 498 45.27 3.53 20.26
C ARG A 498 44.55 2.20 20.30
N TYR A 499 45.16 1.21 20.93
CA TYR A 499 44.56 -0.09 21.15
C TYR A 499 44.64 -0.46 22.62
N ARG A 500 43.52 -0.89 23.18
CA ARG A 500 43.43 -1.37 24.56
C ARG A 500 42.57 -2.62 24.61
N ALA A 501 43.10 -3.66 25.24
CA ALA A 501 42.34 -4.85 25.59
C ALA A 501 42.37 -5.07 27.10
N THR A 502 41.23 -5.45 27.66
CA THR A 502 41.01 -5.73 29.08
C THR A 502 40.02 -6.88 29.24
N GLU A 503 39.83 -7.37 30.45
CA GLU A 503 38.78 -8.36 30.76
C GLU A 503 37.35 -7.85 30.46
N HIS A 504 37.16 -6.54 30.38
CA HIS A 504 35.86 -5.90 30.10
C HIS A 504 35.64 -5.60 28.61
N GLY A 505 36.58 -5.96 27.72
CA GLY A 505 36.46 -5.75 26.29
C GLY A 505 37.69 -5.14 25.65
N ALA A 506 37.53 -4.73 24.39
CA ALA A 506 38.59 -4.20 23.54
C ALA A 506 38.14 -2.91 22.85
N SER A 507 39.06 -1.96 22.74
CA SER A 507 38.84 -0.69 22.06
C SER A 507 39.99 -0.38 21.11
N LEU A 508 39.65 0.14 19.93
CA LEU A 508 40.57 0.66 18.94
C LEU A 508 40.16 2.08 18.59
N SER A 509 41.11 3.02 18.53
CA SER A 509 40.90 4.32 17.90
C SER A 509 42.00 4.65 16.91
N VAL A 510 41.65 5.28 15.79
CA VAL A 510 42.59 5.83 14.82
C VAL A 510 42.24 7.29 14.59
N ASP A 511 43.20 8.17 14.88
CA ASP A 511 43.10 9.62 14.75
C ASP A 511 44.07 10.11 13.68
N ASP A 512 43.61 10.98 12.77
CA ASP A 512 44.46 11.73 11.84
C ASP A 512 44.38 13.25 12.10
N ALA A 513 45.30 14.02 11.51
CA ALA A 513 45.33 15.49 11.59
C ALA A 513 44.92 16.17 10.26
N GLY A 514 44.16 15.48 9.42
CA GLY A 514 43.73 15.93 8.11
C GLY A 514 42.55 16.91 8.12
N PRO A 515 41.95 17.19 6.95
CA PRO A 515 40.77 18.07 6.85
C PRO A 515 39.54 17.51 7.60
N GLY A 516 39.51 16.19 7.81
CA GLY A 516 38.42 15.43 8.43
C GLY A 516 37.32 15.03 7.44
N ILE A 517 36.37 14.24 7.93
CA ILE A 517 35.17 13.84 7.18
C ILE A 517 34.13 14.98 7.18
N GLU A 518 33.56 15.31 6.02
CA GLU A 518 32.45 16.27 5.93
C GLU A 518 31.19 15.70 6.60
N PRO A 519 30.38 16.52 7.31
CA PRO A 519 29.18 16.07 8.02
C PRO A 519 28.15 15.33 7.15
N ASP A 520 28.16 15.55 5.83
CA ASP A 520 27.29 14.94 4.82
C ASP A 520 28.05 14.05 3.81
N ALA A 521 29.25 13.56 4.17
CA ALA A 521 30.05 12.73 3.27
C ALA A 521 29.53 11.28 3.13
N ALA A 522 28.80 10.75 4.12
CA ALA A 522 28.33 9.36 4.08
C ALA A 522 27.38 9.07 2.90
N PRO A 523 26.36 9.92 2.60
CA PRO A 523 25.53 9.78 1.38
C PRO A 523 26.30 10.00 0.07
N THR A 524 27.38 10.78 0.10
CA THR A 524 28.17 11.15 -1.09
C THR A 524 29.25 10.11 -1.41
N ALA A 525 29.78 9.42 -0.39
CA ALA A 525 30.72 8.32 -0.52
C ALA A 525 30.09 7.06 -1.17
N GLU A 526 28.80 6.80 -0.91
CA GLU A 526 28.03 5.75 -1.59
C GLU A 526 27.91 6.00 -3.10
N ARG A 527 27.77 7.27 -3.54
CA ARG A 527 27.70 7.66 -4.96
C ARG A 527 29.02 7.51 -5.71
N GLU A 528 30.15 7.52 -5.02
CA GLU A 528 31.49 7.42 -5.61
C GLU A 528 32.15 6.03 -5.43
N GLY A 529 31.41 5.01 -4.97
CA GLY A 529 31.93 3.66 -4.82
C GLY A 529 32.98 3.51 -3.71
N ARG A 530 32.94 4.37 -2.68
CA ARG A 530 33.86 4.34 -1.54
C ARG A 530 33.33 3.39 -0.44
N PHE A 531 33.50 2.07 -0.66
CA PHE A 531 33.00 0.99 0.22
C PHE A 531 33.70 0.85 1.59
N GLY A 532 34.76 1.62 1.86
CA GLY A 532 35.61 1.47 3.05
C GLY A 532 34.88 1.64 4.38
N LEU A 533 34.11 2.73 4.53
CA LEU A 533 33.35 3.02 5.76
C LEU A 533 32.25 1.97 6.01
N LEU A 534 31.51 1.59 4.96
CA LEU A 534 30.46 0.58 5.03
C LEU A 534 31.01 -0.79 5.48
N ASN A 535 32.18 -1.18 4.94
CA ASN A 535 32.84 -2.42 5.33
C ASN A 535 33.27 -2.41 6.81
N MET A 536 33.76 -1.27 7.32
CA MET A 536 34.08 -1.14 8.75
C MET A 536 32.83 -1.27 9.62
N GLU A 537 31.72 -0.64 9.22
CA GLU A 537 30.45 -0.70 9.96
C GLU A 537 29.88 -2.13 10.01
N GLN A 538 29.86 -2.82 8.87
CA GLN A 538 29.40 -4.22 8.80
C GLN A 538 30.25 -5.16 9.67
N ARG A 539 31.57 -4.96 9.69
CA ARG A 539 32.49 -5.75 10.52
C ARG A 539 32.25 -5.49 12.01
N ALA A 540 32.04 -4.23 12.41
CA ALA A 540 31.70 -3.87 13.79
C ALA A 540 30.37 -4.53 14.23
N GLN A 541 29.33 -4.43 13.40
CA GLN A 541 28.03 -5.06 13.65
C GLN A 541 28.15 -6.58 13.77
N GLY A 542 28.97 -7.21 12.93
CA GLY A 542 29.19 -8.67 12.92
C GLY A 542 29.75 -9.24 14.22
N ILE A 543 30.47 -8.41 15.01
CA ILE A 543 30.98 -8.79 16.33
C ILE A 543 30.18 -8.16 17.49
N GLY A 544 29.11 -7.43 17.20
CA GLY A 544 28.32 -6.69 18.19
C GLY A 544 29.07 -5.50 18.82
N ALA A 545 30.05 -4.93 18.12
CA ALA A 545 30.79 -3.75 18.53
C ALA A 545 30.12 -2.46 18.04
N ILE A 546 30.44 -1.34 18.70
CA ILE A 546 30.01 0.00 18.31
C ILE A 546 31.15 0.67 17.55
N LEU A 547 30.85 1.18 16.35
CA LEU A 547 31.77 1.98 15.54
C LEU A 547 31.31 3.44 15.56
N ASP A 548 32.21 4.36 15.93
CA ASP A 548 32.04 5.81 15.89
C ASP A 548 33.03 6.39 14.88
N VAL A 549 32.54 7.02 13.82
CA VAL A 549 33.35 7.72 12.82
C VAL A 549 32.91 9.17 12.78
N ARG A 550 33.80 10.08 13.16
CA ARG A 550 33.47 11.51 13.28
C ARG A 550 34.66 12.40 12.97
N ARG A 551 34.37 13.67 12.70
CA ARG A 551 35.40 14.71 12.65
C ARG A 551 35.88 15.02 14.06
N TRP A 552 37.18 15.06 14.26
CA TRP A 552 37.76 15.41 15.56
C TRP A 552 37.69 16.94 15.80
N PRO A 553 37.42 17.42 17.03
CA PRO A 553 37.23 18.85 17.29
C PRO A 553 38.43 19.74 16.92
N SER A 554 39.66 19.22 16.98
CA SER A 554 40.87 19.95 16.59
C SER A 554 41.22 19.83 15.10
N GLY A 555 40.33 19.27 14.28
CA GLY A 555 40.62 18.87 12.89
C GLY A 555 41.00 17.40 12.78
N GLY A 556 40.76 16.80 11.60
CA GLY A 556 41.03 15.38 11.32
C GLY A 556 39.84 14.44 11.48
N THR A 557 40.07 13.16 11.23
CA THR A 557 39.07 12.09 11.38
C THR A 557 39.40 11.22 12.59
N HIS A 558 38.36 10.87 13.34
CA HIS A 558 38.40 9.90 14.42
C HIS A 558 37.55 8.69 14.07
N VAL A 559 38.17 7.52 14.06
CA VAL A 559 37.52 6.23 13.94
C VAL A 559 37.72 5.48 15.24
N ALA A 560 36.66 5.17 15.96
CA ALA A 560 36.71 4.39 17.18
C ALA A 560 35.80 3.17 17.11
N LEU A 561 36.30 2.04 17.58
CA LEU A 561 35.59 0.77 17.71
C LEU A 561 35.64 0.33 19.17
N GLU A 562 34.49 0.02 19.77
CA GLU A 562 34.38 -0.51 21.12
C GLU A 562 33.61 -1.84 21.12
N TRP A 563 34.25 -2.89 21.64
CA TRP A 563 33.67 -4.21 21.81
C TRP A 563 33.65 -4.61 23.29
N ARG A 564 32.55 -5.20 23.75
CA ARG A 564 32.40 -5.74 25.10
C ARG A 564 31.97 -7.22 25.05
N PRO A 565 32.54 -8.10 25.87
CA PRO A 565 32.08 -9.47 26.00
C PRO A 565 30.65 -9.49 26.56
N ARG A 566 29.84 -10.43 26.08
CA ARG A 566 28.45 -10.63 26.53
C ARG A 566 28.36 -11.45 27.80
#